data_AF-C8X5W2-F1
#
_entry.id   AF-C8X5W2-F1
#
_cell.length_a   1.000
_cell.length_b   1.000
_cell.length_c   1.000
_cell.angle_alpha   90.00
_cell.angle_beta   90.00
_cell.angle_gamma   90.00
#
_symmetry.space_group_name_H-M   'P 1'
#
loop_
_entity.id
_entity.type
_entity.pdbx_description
1 polymer ?
#
loop_
_entity_poly.entity_id
_entity_poly.type
_entity_poly.pdbx_seq_one_letter_code
_entity_poly.pdbx_strand_id
1 'polypeptide(L)'
;MGEFIHIAENIAGHINHIADNQKISIEELGELATEVSGKNGINIYPGIKGAKCHTLSIFISLSSPAYVKGMRGHLSFRQAIEKMVQHMQGTCINKTNIAILITDNWDPAALEEWRDNLHKLATAVHIETYLISGKNVSEIYV
;
A
#
# COMPACT_ATOMS: atom_id res chain seq x y z
N MET A 1 2.25 -8.28 16.16
CA MET A 1 1.42 -8.68 15.03
C MET A 1 0.43 -7.56 14.84
N GLY A 2 0.58 -6.83 13.74
CA GLY A 2 -0.24 -5.67 13.40
C GLY A 2 -1.73 -5.99 13.36
N GLU A 3 -2.54 -4.98 13.65
CA GLU A 3 -4.00 -5.07 13.72
C GLU A 3 -4.60 -5.44 12.36
N PHE A 4 -3.97 -5.00 11.26
CA PHE A 4 -4.46 -5.18 9.90
C PHE A 4 -3.68 -6.22 9.09
N ILE A 5 -2.94 -7.12 9.75
CA ILE A 5 -2.14 -8.15 9.06
C ILE A 5 -2.97 -9.03 8.13
N HIS A 6 -4.20 -9.38 8.52
CA HIS A 6 -5.10 -10.18 7.70
C HIS A 6 -5.49 -9.48 6.40
N ILE A 7 -5.55 -8.14 6.37
CA ILE A 7 -5.79 -7.36 5.15
C ILE A 7 -4.56 -7.46 4.25
N ALA A 8 -3.36 -7.32 4.82
CA ALA A 8 -2.10 -7.45 4.09
C ALA A 8 -1.90 -8.86 3.54
N GLU A 9 -2.21 -9.90 4.30
CA GLU A 9 -2.20 -11.30 3.89
C GLU A 9 -3.18 -11.56 2.75
N ASN A 10 -4.40 -11.02 2.84
CA ASN A 10 -5.38 -11.16 1.77
C ASN A 10 -4.87 -10.51 0.48
N ILE A 11 -4.40 -9.27 0.54
CA ILE A 11 -3.86 -8.57 -0.62
C ILE A 11 -2.64 -9.29 -1.20
N ALA A 12 -1.71 -9.75 -0.35
CA ALA A 12 -0.56 -10.51 -0.79
C ALA A 12 -0.99 -11.83 -1.46
N GLY A 13 -2.02 -12.51 -0.93
CA GLY A 13 -2.61 -13.70 -1.54
C GLY A 13 -3.10 -13.45 -2.96
N HIS A 14 -3.85 -12.36 -3.17
CA HIS A 14 -4.33 -11.98 -4.49
C HIS A 14 -3.18 -11.55 -5.42
N ILE A 15 -2.23 -10.74 -4.95
CA ILE A 15 -1.05 -10.33 -5.72
C ILE A 15 -0.28 -11.57 -6.19
N ASN A 16 -0.05 -12.55 -5.31
CA ASN A 16 0.65 -13.79 -5.68
C ASN A 16 -0.16 -14.62 -6.68
N HIS A 17 -1.47 -14.75 -6.48
CA HIS A 17 -2.32 -15.50 -7.41
C HIS A 17 -2.29 -14.92 -8.82
N ILE A 18 -2.30 -13.59 -8.95
CA ILE A 18 -2.16 -12.91 -10.23
C ILE A 18 -0.74 -13.14 -10.76
N ALA A 19 0.29 -12.87 -9.94
CA ALA A 19 1.72 -12.98 -10.28
C ALA A 19 2.13 -14.37 -10.81
N ASP A 20 1.53 -15.44 -10.27
CA ASP A 20 1.76 -16.83 -10.68
C ASP A 20 1.27 -17.09 -12.11
N ASN A 21 0.24 -16.37 -12.56
CA ASN A 21 -0.35 -16.52 -13.89
C ASN A 21 0.20 -15.49 -14.89
N GLN A 22 0.44 -14.26 -14.44
CA GLN A 22 0.91 -13.14 -15.24
C GLN A 22 1.48 -12.03 -14.35
N LYS A 23 2.18 -11.04 -14.92
CA LYS A 23 2.60 -9.87 -14.13
C LYS A 23 1.41 -8.95 -13.87
N ILE A 24 1.34 -8.39 -12.66
CA ILE A 24 0.22 -7.57 -12.23
C ILE A 24 0.25 -6.18 -12.90
N SER A 25 -0.91 -5.72 -13.34
CA SER A 25 -1.17 -4.39 -13.89
C SER A 25 -1.76 -3.45 -12.83
N ILE A 26 -1.83 -2.15 -13.12
CA ILE A 26 -2.44 -1.17 -12.20
C ILE A 26 -3.96 -1.29 -12.15
N GLU A 27 -4.57 -1.76 -13.23
CA GLU A 27 -6.00 -2.01 -13.34
C GLU A 27 -6.39 -3.15 -12.39
N GLU A 28 -5.63 -4.25 -12.40
CA GLU A 28 -5.82 -5.38 -11.49
C GLU A 28 -5.64 -4.96 -10.01
N LEU A 29 -4.65 -4.12 -9.70
CA LEU A 29 -4.50 -3.55 -8.36
C LEU A 29 -5.71 -2.69 -7.94
N GLY A 30 -6.34 -1.99 -8.89
CA GLY A 30 -7.56 -1.22 -8.66
C GLY A 30 -8.77 -2.11 -8.37
N GLU A 31 -8.85 -3.28 -9.01
CA GLU A 31 -9.94 -4.24 -8.79
C GLU A 31 -9.85 -4.92 -7.41
N LEU A 32 -8.64 -5.13 -6.88
CA LEU A 32 -8.43 -5.61 -5.50
C LEU A 32 -9.14 -4.74 -4.45
N ALA A 33 -9.30 -3.44 -4.73
CA ALA A 33 -9.99 -2.54 -3.83
C ALA A 33 -11.43 -2.99 -3.58
N THR A 34 -12.11 -3.49 -4.60
CA THR A 34 -13.50 -3.95 -4.51
C THR A 34 -13.59 -5.25 -3.71
N GLU A 35 -12.65 -6.16 -3.92
CA GLU A 35 -12.63 -7.47 -3.27
C GLU A 35 -12.28 -7.38 -1.78
N VAL A 36 -11.34 -6.53 -1.42
CA VAL A 36 -10.84 -6.39 -0.04
C VAL A 36 -11.72 -5.48 0.82
N SER A 37 -12.39 -4.48 0.22
CA SER A 37 -13.15 -3.46 0.96
C SER A 37 -14.55 -3.89 1.40
N GLY A 38 -15.12 -4.94 0.80
CA GLY A 38 -16.51 -5.34 1.04
C GLY A 38 -17.47 -4.16 0.84
N LYS A 39 -18.26 -3.81 1.88
CA LYS A 39 -19.19 -2.65 1.84
C LYS A 39 -18.56 -1.32 2.24
N ASN A 40 -17.39 -1.34 2.89
CA ASN A 40 -16.71 -0.16 3.39
C ASN A 40 -15.60 0.19 2.42
N GLY A 41 -15.86 1.09 1.46
CA GLY A 41 -14.85 1.43 0.45
C GLY A 41 -13.50 1.79 1.05
N ILE A 42 -12.43 1.51 0.30
CA ILE A 42 -11.03 1.81 0.65
C ILE A 42 -10.39 2.58 -0.50
N ASN A 43 -9.32 3.32 -0.21
CA ASN A 43 -8.47 3.86 -1.26
C ASN A 43 -7.28 2.90 -1.51
N ILE A 44 -6.98 2.58 -2.77
CA ILE A 44 -5.77 1.80 -3.15
C ILE A 44 -4.91 2.62 -4.11
N TYR A 45 -3.59 2.57 -3.89
CA TYR A 45 -2.57 3.21 -4.71
C TYR A 45 -1.45 2.22 -5.05
N PRO A 46 -0.99 2.14 -6.31
CA PRO A 46 -1.64 2.70 -7.49
C PRO A 46 -2.98 2.01 -7.73
N GLY A 47 -3.90 2.72 -8.36
CA GLY A 47 -5.25 2.22 -8.61
C GLY A 47 -6.12 3.28 -9.27
N ILE A 48 -7.38 2.91 -9.53
CA ILE A 48 -8.35 3.82 -10.13
C ILE A 48 -8.67 4.94 -9.12
N LYS A 49 -8.53 6.21 -9.55
CA LYS A 49 -8.82 7.36 -8.70
C LYS A 49 -10.30 7.37 -8.31
N GLY A 50 -10.59 7.10 -7.04
CA GLY A 50 -11.88 7.39 -6.43
C GLY A 50 -12.01 8.87 -6.07
N ALA A 51 -13.23 9.42 -6.16
CA ALA A 51 -13.52 10.81 -5.75
C ALA A 51 -13.66 10.98 -4.22
N LYS A 52 -13.74 9.88 -3.47
CA LYS A 52 -14.04 9.86 -2.03
C LYS A 52 -12.83 9.40 -1.22
N CYS A 53 -12.56 10.10 -0.12
CA CYS A 53 -11.62 9.65 0.90
C CYS A 53 -12.28 8.63 1.81
N HIS A 54 -11.54 7.57 2.14
CA HIS A 54 -11.99 6.51 3.02
C HIS A 54 -11.11 6.43 4.27
N THR A 55 -11.67 5.82 5.32
CA THR A 55 -11.03 5.60 6.61
C THR A 55 -9.71 4.83 6.47
N LEU A 56 -9.72 3.78 5.64
CA LEU A 56 -8.55 2.95 5.30
C LEU A 56 -8.03 3.29 3.89
N SER A 57 -6.71 3.47 3.79
CA SER A 57 -5.99 3.57 2.52
C SER A 57 -4.83 2.58 2.45
N ILE A 58 -4.61 2.01 1.27
CA ILE A 58 -3.58 1.00 1.02
C ILE A 58 -2.65 1.51 -0.07
N PHE A 59 -1.36 1.46 0.22
CA PHE A 59 -0.28 1.88 -0.67
C PHE A 59 0.55 0.66 -1.01
N ILE A 60 0.57 0.28 -2.29
CA ILE A 60 1.19 -0.92 -2.80
C ILE A 60 2.40 -0.52 -3.63
N SER A 61 3.58 -0.95 -3.18
CA SER A 61 4.83 -0.77 -3.88
C SER A 61 5.35 -2.11 -4.40
N LEU A 62 5.29 -2.31 -5.72
CA LEU A 62 5.80 -3.50 -6.37
C LEU A 62 6.84 -3.09 -7.41
N SER A 63 8.05 -3.60 -7.27
CA SER A 63 9.19 -3.22 -8.14
C SER A 63 10.00 -4.41 -8.64
N SER A 64 9.87 -5.57 -8.00
CA SER A 64 10.61 -6.76 -8.35
C SER A 64 10.03 -7.43 -9.60
N PRO A 65 10.88 -8.03 -10.46
CA PRO A 65 10.44 -8.82 -11.60
C PRO A 65 9.55 -10.02 -11.24
N ALA A 66 9.52 -10.42 -9.95
CA ALA A 66 8.59 -11.41 -9.44
C ALA A 66 7.13 -10.97 -9.65
N TYR A 67 6.82 -9.69 -9.47
CA TYR A 67 5.45 -9.19 -9.47
C TYR A 67 5.09 -8.36 -10.70
N VAL A 68 6.03 -7.58 -11.25
CA VAL A 68 5.72 -6.57 -12.30
C VAL A 68 6.52 -6.78 -13.59
N LYS A 69 5.93 -6.39 -14.74
CA LYS A 69 6.62 -6.34 -16.05
C LYS A 69 7.15 -4.93 -16.29
N GLY A 70 8.12 -4.54 -15.47
CA GLY A 70 8.66 -3.17 -15.44
C GLY A 70 7.85 -2.22 -14.55
N MET A 71 8.32 -0.99 -14.41
CA MET A 71 7.84 -0.02 -13.40
C MET A 71 6.67 0.85 -13.84
N ARG A 72 6.14 0.70 -15.06
CA ARG A 72 5.17 1.66 -15.61
C ARG A 72 3.86 1.60 -14.82
N GLY A 73 3.57 2.67 -14.08
CA GLY A 73 2.34 2.80 -13.28
C GLY A 73 2.44 2.23 -11.86
N HIS A 74 3.38 1.33 -11.60
CA HIS A 74 3.70 0.85 -10.25
C HIS A 74 4.48 1.90 -9.46
N LEU A 75 4.36 1.84 -8.13
CA LEU A 75 5.07 2.72 -7.22
C LEU A 75 6.33 2.02 -6.70
N SER A 76 7.47 2.70 -6.75
CA SER A 76 8.60 2.36 -5.88
C SER A 76 8.25 2.64 -4.41
N PHE A 77 9.04 2.10 -3.48
CA PHE A 77 8.79 2.28 -2.05
C PHE A 77 8.76 3.76 -1.66
N ARG A 78 9.74 4.52 -2.18
CA ARG A 78 9.81 5.98 -2.08
C ARG A 78 8.55 6.68 -2.60
N GLN A 79 8.08 6.30 -3.80
CA GLN A 79 6.88 6.89 -4.38
C GLN A 79 5.61 6.53 -3.59
N ALA A 80 5.55 5.35 -2.99
CA ALA A 80 4.43 4.93 -2.14
C ALA A 80 4.38 5.74 -0.85
N ILE A 81 5.52 5.98 -0.18
CA ILE A 81 5.57 6.86 0.99
C ILE A 81 5.18 8.29 0.63
N GLU A 82 5.76 8.85 -0.44
CA GLU A 82 5.39 10.19 -0.92
C GLU A 82 3.89 10.29 -1.17
N LYS A 83 3.30 9.28 -1.84
CA LYS A 83 1.87 9.23 -2.12
C LYS A 83 1.03 9.16 -0.86
N MET A 84 1.46 8.38 0.12
CA MET A 84 0.81 8.27 1.43
C MET A 84 0.81 9.62 2.14
N VAL A 85 1.96 10.29 2.22
CA VAL A 85 2.07 11.61 2.86
C VAL A 85 1.18 12.63 2.14
N GLN A 86 1.23 12.70 0.81
CA GLN A 86 0.39 13.61 0.03
C GLN A 86 -1.11 13.36 0.23
N HIS A 87 -1.53 12.09 0.29
CA HIS A 87 -2.93 11.72 0.50
C HIS A 87 -3.43 12.18 1.88
N MET A 88 -2.64 11.90 2.91
CA MET A 88 -3.05 12.05 4.30
C MET A 88 -2.85 13.46 4.86
N GLN A 89 -1.90 14.23 4.30
CA GLN A 89 -1.74 15.65 4.62
C GLN A 89 -2.50 16.56 3.65
N GLY A 90 -2.96 16.03 2.51
CA GLY A 90 -3.70 16.75 1.50
C GLY A 90 -5.20 16.55 1.59
N THR A 91 -5.79 16.05 0.51
CA THR A 91 -7.25 16.00 0.30
C THR A 91 -8.01 15.13 1.30
N CYS A 92 -7.32 14.16 1.91
CA CYS A 92 -7.90 13.19 2.83
C CYS A 92 -7.47 13.36 4.29
N ILE A 93 -6.91 14.53 4.63
CA ILE A 93 -6.61 14.91 6.02
C ILE A 93 -7.85 14.73 6.92
N ASN A 94 -7.64 14.12 8.08
CA ASN A 94 -8.68 13.77 9.07
C ASN A 94 -9.81 12.86 8.56
N LYS A 95 -9.72 12.33 7.33
CA LYS A 95 -10.70 11.38 6.76
C LYS A 95 -10.12 9.97 6.68
N THR A 96 -8.85 9.87 6.30
CA THR A 96 -8.10 8.62 6.35
C THR A 96 -7.31 8.58 7.65
N ASN A 97 -7.59 7.60 8.50
CA ASN A 97 -6.96 7.42 9.80
C ASN A 97 -6.20 6.09 9.91
N ILE A 98 -6.27 5.23 8.88
CA ILE A 98 -5.49 4.00 8.77
C ILE A 98 -4.79 3.99 7.40
N ALA A 99 -3.48 3.77 7.41
CA ALA A 99 -2.67 3.57 6.22
C ALA A 99 -1.90 2.25 6.30
N ILE A 100 -2.02 1.43 5.26
CA ILE A 100 -1.26 0.19 5.12
C ILE A 100 -0.33 0.34 3.92
N LEU A 101 0.98 0.21 4.14
CA LEU A 101 1.99 0.14 3.10
C LEU A 101 2.38 -1.33 2.87
N ILE A 102 2.20 -1.83 1.65
CA ILE A 102 2.62 -3.17 1.25
C ILE A 102 3.74 -3.00 0.24
N THR A 103 4.88 -3.65 0.47
CA THR A 103 6.02 -3.57 -0.44
C THR A 103 6.66 -4.92 -0.69
N ASP A 104 7.20 -5.12 -1.88
CA ASP A 104 8.07 -6.26 -2.19
C ASP A 104 9.58 -5.92 -2.08
N ASN A 105 9.90 -4.64 -1.88
CA ASN A 105 11.26 -4.14 -1.89
C ASN A 105 11.42 -2.95 -0.94
N TRP A 106 11.95 -3.24 0.24
CA TRP A 106 12.19 -2.27 1.30
C TRP A 106 13.34 -1.31 0.97
N ASP A 107 13.11 -0.01 1.15
CA ASP A 107 14.13 1.04 0.97
C ASP A 107 14.31 1.85 2.26
N PRO A 108 15.34 1.55 3.08
CA PRO A 108 15.59 2.26 4.34
C PRO A 108 16.02 3.71 4.13
N ALA A 109 16.63 4.04 2.99
CA ALA A 109 17.04 5.42 2.70
C ALA A 109 15.82 6.30 2.40
N ALA A 110 14.84 5.76 1.66
CA ALA A 110 13.56 6.42 1.48
C ALA A 110 12.78 6.54 2.80
N LEU A 111 12.84 5.55 3.69
CA LEU A 111 12.23 5.69 5.00
C LEU A 111 12.82 6.86 5.78
N GLU A 112 14.16 6.92 5.88
CA GLU A 112 14.83 7.96 6.67
C GLU A 112 14.54 9.35 6.13
N GLU A 113 14.49 9.52 4.80
CA GLU A 113 14.14 10.78 4.14
C GLU A 113 12.75 11.30 4.54
N TRP A 114 11.79 10.40 4.74
CA TRP A 114 10.40 10.74 5.05
C TRP A 114 10.06 10.61 6.54
N ARG A 115 11.03 10.28 7.38
CA ARG A 115 10.85 9.96 8.80
C ARG A 115 10.07 11.02 9.57
N ASP A 116 10.44 12.29 9.43
CA ASP A 116 9.76 13.40 10.13
C ASP A 116 8.29 13.55 9.70
N ASN A 117 7.98 13.25 8.43
CA ASN A 117 6.62 13.32 7.91
C ASN A 117 5.78 12.14 8.41
N LEU A 118 6.37 10.93 8.44
CA LEU A 118 5.73 9.73 8.96
C LEU A 118 5.47 9.84 10.47
N HIS A 119 6.45 10.31 11.25
CA HIS A 119 6.27 10.57 12.67
C HIS A 119 5.13 11.56 12.94
N LYS A 120 5.03 12.65 12.17
CA LYS A 120 3.92 13.61 12.30
C LYS A 120 2.58 12.95 11.98
N LEU A 121 2.50 12.14 10.92
CA LEU A 121 1.27 11.42 10.57
C LEU A 121 0.86 10.43 11.66
N ALA A 122 1.82 9.66 12.18
CA ALA A 122 1.58 8.65 13.21
C ALA A 122 0.99 9.22 14.52
N THR A 123 1.05 10.54 14.74
CA THR A 123 0.38 11.18 15.89
C THR A 123 -1.15 11.16 15.81
N ALA A 124 -1.72 11.00 14.62
CA ALA A 124 -3.17 11.06 14.37
C ALA A 124 -3.70 9.89 13.53
N VAL A 125 -2.80 9.03 13.05
CA VAL A 125 -3.07 8.00 12.05
C VAL A 125 -2.38 6.71 12.46
N HIS A 126 -3.06 5.58 12.31
CA HIS A 126 -2.45 4.25 12.40
C HIS A 126 -1.75 3.88 11.10
N ILE A 127 -0.45 3.60 11.16
CA ILE A 127 0.35 3.22 9.99
C ILE A 127 0.93 1.83 10.22
N GLU A 128 0.75 0.93 9.26
CA GLU A 128 1.39 -0.39 9.24
C GLU A 128 2.12 -0.60 7.93
N THR A 129 3.31 -1.20 7.98
CA THR A 129 4.07 -1.55 6.78
C THR A 129 4.34 -3.05 6.75
N TYR A 130 4.19 -3.64 5.57
CA TYR A 130 4.35 -5.07 5.34
C TYR A 130 5.26 -5.33 4.15
N LEU A 131 6.26 -6.19 4.36
CA LEU A 131 7.07 -6.78 3.31
C LEU A 131 6.41 -8.06 2.81
N ILE A 132 6.32 -8.22 1.50
CA ILE A 132 5.87 -9.45 0.86
C ILE A 132 7.04 -10.13 0.14
N SER A 133 7.13 -11.45 0.27
CA SER A 133 8.10 -12.28 -0.46
C SER A 133 7.48 -13.64 -0.74
N GLY A 134 7.03 -13.82 -1.98
CA GLY A 134 6.10 -14.91 -2.32
C GLY A 134 4.89 -14.85 -1.40
N LYS A 135 4.53 -15.99 -0.81
CA LYS A 135 3.37 -16.13 0.09
C LYS A 135 3.60 -15.61 1.51
N ASN A 136 4.81 -15.16 1.84
CA ASN A 136 5.13 -14.67 3.16
C ASN A 136 4.82 -13.17 3.26
N VAL A 137 4.19 -12.79 4.37
CA VAL A 137 3.95 -11.40 4.76
C VAL A 137 4.65 -11.16 6.10
N SER A 138 5.40 -10.07 6.21
CA SER A 138 6.12 -9.72 7.44
C SER A 138 5.94 -8.24 7.74
N GLU A 139 5.54 -7.93 8.97
CA GLU A 139 5.43 -6.56 9.46
C GLU A 139 6.83 -5.93 9.56
N ILE A 140 6.97 -4.69 9.07
CA ILE A 140 8.16 -3.87 9.26
C ILE A 140 7.78 -2.66 10.10
N TYR A 141 8.60 -2.40 11.13
CA TYR A 141 8.46 -1.22 11.97
C TYR A 141 9.05 0.00 11.27
N VAL A 142 8.19 0.98 11.03
CA VAL A 142 8.49 2.31 10.48
C VAL A 142 8.48 3.37 11.57
#